data_AF-A0A839PFZ2-F1
#
_entry.id   AF-A0A839PFZ2-F1
#
_cell.length_a   1.000
_cell.length_b   1.000
_cell.length_c   1.000
_cell.angle_alpha   90.00
_cell.angle_beta   90.00
_cell.angle_gamma   90.00
#
_symmetry.space_group_name_H-M   'P 1'
#
loop_
_entity.id
_entity.type
_entity.pdbx_description
1 polymer ?
#
loop_
_entity_poly.entity_id
_entity_poly.type
_entity_poly.pdbx_seq_one_letter_code
_entity_poly.pdbx_strand_id
1 'polypeptide(L)' 'MRLFGPAQARKYYDELFEAFDLIAANPRMARERHELSPPMRIHPFKAHLIIYYIDNDDDIFIVRVRHGQEDWANDA' A
#
# COMPACT_ATOMS: atom_id res chain seq x y z
N MET A 1 -20.36 -12.44 4.23
CA MET A 1 -20.63 -11.70 5.49
C MET A 1 -19.33 -11.03 5.91
N ARG A 2 -19.25 -9.69 5.96
CA ARG A 2 -18.07 -9.02 6.52
C ARG A 2 -18.11 -9.24 8.04
N LEU A 3 -17.16 -10.02 8.56
CA LEU A 3 -16.99 -10.21 9.99
C LEU A 3 -16.17 -9.02 10.51
N PHE A 4 -16.78 -8.22 11.36
CA PHE A 4 -16.13 -7.10 12.03
C PHE A 4 -15.92 -7.44 13.50
N GLY A 5 -14.77 -7.06 14.04
CA GLY A 5 -14.43 -7.33 15.45
C GLY A 5 -12.93 -7.18 15.72
N PRO A 6 -12.53 -7.11 17.00
CA PRO A 6 -11.13 -6.90 17.38
C PRO A 6 -10.17 -7.96 16.84
N ALA A 7 -10.60 -9.23 16.80
CA ALA A 7 -9.78 -10.32 16.27
C ALA A 7 -9.52 -10.18 14.76
N GLN A 8 -10.56 -9.83 14.00
CA GLN A 8 -10.45 -9.57 12.57
C GLN A 8 -9.62 -8.32 12.29
N ALA A 9 -9.77 -7.26 13.10
CA ALA A 9 -8.95 -6.06 13.00
C ALA A 9 -7.47 -6.36 13.24
N ARG A 10 -7.14 -7.16 14.26
CA ARG A 10 -5.76 -7.59 14.53
C ARG A 10 -5.19 -8.42 13.39
N LYS A 11 -5.92 -9.42 12.90
CA LYS A 11 -5.49 -10.21 11.75
C LYS A 11 -5.23 -9.34 10.52
N TYR A 12 -6.12 -8.41 10.21
CA TYR A 12 -5.95 -7.48 9.09
C TYR A 12 -4.70 -6.61 9.25
N TYR A 13 -4.43 -6.15 10.47
CA TYR A 13 -3.24 -5.39 10.82
C TYR A 13 -1.96 -6.23 10.64
N ASP A 14 -1.93 -7.46 11.15
CA ASP A 14 -0.78 -8.35 11.03
C ASP A 14 -0.47 -8.66 9.55
N GLU A 15 -1.50 -8.98 8.76
CA GLU A 15 -1.35 -9.23 7.32
C GLU A 15 -0.92 -7.97 6.53
N LEU A 16 -1.24 -6.76 7.01
CA LEU A 16 -0.76 -5.52 6.41
C LEU A 16 0.76 -5.37 6.59
N PHE A 17 1.27 -5.74 7.76
CA PHE A 17 2.72 -5.72 8.02
C PHE A 17 3.45 -6.81 7.25
N GLU A 18 2.87 -8.01 7.09
CA GLU A 18 3.41 -9.03 6.19
C GLU A 18 3.51 -8.52 4.74
N ALA A 19 2.55 -7.71 4.28
CA ALA A 19 2.63 -7.07 2.98
C ALA A 19 3.75 -6.02 2.90
N PHE A 20 4.02 -5.28 3.98
CA PHE A 20 5.18 -4.38 4.05
C PHE A 20 6.50 -5.16 3.98
N ASP A 21 6.62 -6.28 4.69
CA ASP A 21 7.81 -7.14 4.63
C ASP A 21 8.03 -7.71 3.22
N LEU A 22 6.94 -8.10 2.53
CA LEU A 22 7.01 -8.55 1.15
C LEU A 22 7.52 -7.45 0.21
N ILE A 23 7.03 -6.22 0.38
CA ILE A 23 7.50 -5.04 -0.36
C ILE A 23 8.97 -4.77 -0.03
N ALA A 24 9.37 -4.83 1.24
CA ALA A 24 10.76 -4.66 1.67
C ALA A 24 11.70 -5.68 1.02
N ALA A 25 11.29 -6.94 0.95
CA ALA A 25 12.07 -8.00 0.32
C ALA A 25 12.09 -7.89 -1.22
N ASN A 26 11.06 -7.30 -1.83
CA ASN A 26 10.94 -7.17 -3.29
C ASN A 26 10.47 -5.76 -3.71
N PRO A 27 11.28 -4.70 -3.49
CA PRO A 27 10.83 -3.30 -3.61
C PRO A 27 10.30 -2.94 -5.01
N ARG A 28 10.77 -3.66 -6.04
CA ARG A 28 10.46 -3.40 -7.45
C ARG A 28 9.38 -4.33 -8.01
N MET A 29 8.70 -5.12 -7.17
CA MET A 29 7.65 -6.06 -7.60
C MET A 29 6.42 -5.38 -8.21
N ALA A 30 6.12 -4.15 -7.78
CA ALA A 30 5.05 -3.33 -8.35
C ALA A 30 5.62 -2.39 -9.42
N ARG A 31 4.87 -2.20 -10.51
CA ARG A 31 5.27 -1.30 -11.60
C ARG A 31 5.37 0.14 -11.10
N GLU A 32 6.41 0.84 -11.56
CA GLU A 32 6.56 2.27 -11.32
C GLU A 32 5.58 3.04 -12.20
N ARG A 33 4.96 4.07 -11.62
CA ARG A 33 3.96 4.90 -12.26
C ARG A 33 4.51 6.31 -12.37
N HIS A 34 5.10 6.61 -13.51
CA HIS A 34 5.66 7.94 -13.83
C HIS A 34 4.57 8.98 -14.09
N GLU A 35 3.30 8.56 -14.19
CA GLU A 35 2.14 9.46 -14.17
C GLU A 35 1.93 10.15 -12.80
N LEU A 36 2.58 9.68 -11.74
CA LEU A 36 2.56 10.26 -10.40
C LEU A 36 3.85 11.06 -10.14
N SER A 37 3.76 12.09 -9.29
CA SER A 37 4.91 12.92 -8.89
C SER A 37 5.05 12.95 -7.36
N PRO A 38 6.16 12.45 -6.79
CA PRO A 38 7.22 11.68 -7.46
C PRO A 38 6.69 10.37 -8.08
N PRO A 39 7.44 9.69 -8.96
CA PRO A 39 7.04 8.36 -9.43
C PRO A 39 6.81 7.41 -8.27
N MET A 40 5.66 6.75 -8.25
CA MET A 40 5.27 5.85 -7.15
C MET A 40 4.95 4.45 -7.66
N ARG A 41 4.93 3.50 -6.75
CA ARG A 41 4.48 2.13 -6.90
C ARG A 41 3.21 1.94 -6.08
N ILE A 42 2.29 1.12 -6.60
CA ILE A 42 1.02 0.81 -5.92
C ILE A 42 0.91 -0.70 -5.79
N HIS A 43 0.86 -1.19 -4.56
CA HIS A 43 0.64 -2.60 -4.24
C HIS A 43 -0.77 -2.80 -3.67
N PRO A 44 -1.66 -3.52 -4.36
CA PRO A 44 -2.98 -3.84 -3.82
C PRO A 44 -2.90 -4.77 -2.62
N PHE A 45 -3.57 -4.44 -1.52
CA PHE A 45 -3.70 -5.26 -0.33
C PHE A 45 -5.17 -5.31 0.12
N LYS A 46 -5.86 -6.40 -0.25
CA LYS A 46 -7.28 -6.61 0.07
C LYS A 46 -8.14 -5.42 -0.38
N ALA A 47 -8.77 -4.73 0.58
CA ALA A 47 -9.60 -3.57 0.30
C ALA A 47 -8.80 -2.26 0.20
N HIS A 48 -7.49 -2.30 0.43
CA HIS A 48 -6.62 -1.13 0.45
C HIS A 48 -5.53 -1.19 -0.63
N LEU A 49 -4.90 -0.06 -0.88
CA LEU A 49 -3.77 0.16 -1.76
C LEU A 49 -2.62 0.72 -0.92
N ILE A 50 -1.46 0.06 -0.99
CA ILE A 50 -0.22 0.53 -0.38
C ILE A 50 0.54 1.32 -1.44
N ILE A 51 0.73 2.61 -1.21
CA ILE A 51 1.39 3.54 -2.14
C ILE A 51 2.76 3.88 -1.57
N TYR A 52 3.81 3.65 -2.34
CA TYR A 52 5.18 3.83 -1.89
C TYR A 52 6.12 4.25 -3.03
N TYR A 53 7.29 4.76 -2.70
CA TYR A 53 8.39 4.93 -3.66
C TYR A 53 9.68 4.38 -3.05
N ILE A 54 10.68 4.16 -3.91
CA ILE A 54 12.05 3.82 -3.50
C ILE A 54 12.86 5.11 -3.67
N ASP A 55 13.58 5.53 -2.65
CA ASP A 55 14.42 6.73 -2.74
C ASP A 55 15.81 6.42 -3.33
N ASN A 56 16.72 7.41 -3.29
CA ASN A 56 18.04 7.28 -3.87
C ASN A 56 18.97 6.35 -3.07
N ASP A 57 18.65 6.07 -1.80
CA ASP A 57 19.42 5.20 -0.92
C ASP A 57 18.87 3.75 -0.95
N ASP A 58 18.00 3.45 -1.92
CA ASP A 58 17.26 2.18 -2.05
C ASP A 58 16.28 1.90 -0.90
N ASP A 59 15.97 2.91 -0.08
CA ASP A 59 15.00 2.80 1.00
C ASP A 59 13.56 2.90 0.49
N ILE A 60 12.65 2.16 1.14
CA ILE A 60 11.22 2.17 0.79
C ILE A 60 10.48 3.15 1.68
N PHE A 61 9.82 4.11 1.07
CA PHE A 61 8.95 5.05 1.77
C PHE A 61 7.47 4.76 1.47
N ILE A 62 6.74 4.24 2.46
CA ILE A 62 5.29 4.04 2.38
C ILE A 62 4.60 5.41 2.56
N VAL A 63 4.08 5.98 1.48
CA VAL A 63 3.46 7.31 1.47
C VAL A 63 2.06 7.26 2.08
N ARG A 64 1.23 6.30 1.66
CA ARG A 64 -0.17 6.16 2.11
C ARG A 64 -0.64 4.71 2.03
N VAL A 65 -1.61 4.38 2.88
CA VAL A 65 -2.48 3.21 2.73
C VAL A 65 -3.91 3.74 2.53
N ARG A 66 -4.52 3.50 1.37
CA ARG A 66 -5.83 4.06 0.97
C ARG A 66 -6.81 2.97 0.63
N HIS A 67 -8.12 3.19 0.78
CA HIS A 67 -9.09 2.19 0.37
C HIS A 67 -9.19 2.15 -1.17
N GLY A 68 -9.14 0.96 -1.79
CA GLY A 68 -9.10 0.80 -3.25
C GLY A 68 -10.40 1.12 -3.99
N GLN A 69 -11.42 1.57 -3.28
CA GLN A 69 -12.69 2.07 -3.82
C GLN A 69 -12.95 3.53 -3.41
N GLU A 70 -11.96 4.23 -2.84
CA GLU A 70 -12.05 5.68 -2.68
C GLU A 70 -12.21 6.33 -4.06
N ASP A 71 -13.19 7.22 -4.20
CA ASP A 71 -13.28 8.13 -5.34
C ASP A 71 -12.25 9.24 -5.14
N TRP A 72 -11.08 9.05 -5.74
CA TRP A 72 -9.91 9.91 -5.56
C TRP A 72 -9.97 11.20 -6.39
N ALA A 73 -10.93 11.33 -7.30
CA ALA A 73 -11.02 12.48 -8.21
C ALA A 73 -11.56 13.77 -7.53
N ASN A 74 -12.02 13.69 -6.27
CA ASN A 74 -12.78 14.76 -5.62
C ASN A 74 -12.13 15.37 -4.36
N ASP A 75 -10.92 14.96 -4.00
CA ASP A 75 -10.24 15.39 -2.77
C ASP A 75 -9.08 16.40 -3.03
N ALA A 76 -9.14 17.15 -4.13
CA ALA A 76 -8.12 18.15 -4.52
C ALA A 76 -8.47 19.58 -4.10
#